data_AF-A0A521QRY4-F1
#
_entry.id   AF-A0A521QRY4-F1
#
_cell.length_a   1.000
_cell.length_b   1.000
_cell.length_c   1.000
_cell.angle_alpha   90.00
_cell.angle_beta   90.00
_cell.angle_gamma   90.00
#
_symmetry.space_group_name_H-M   'P 1'
#
loop_
_entity.id
_entity.type
_entity.pdbx_description
1 polymer ?
#
loop_
_entity_poly.entity_id
_entity_poly.type
_entity_poly.pdbx_seq_one_letter_code
_entity_poly.pdbx_strand_id
1 'polypeptide(L)'
;MAPRLSGSNLSLLAAALLAAAASLPPLAANAKVGVTSAADGDPRGKPPTEAERVLRVGVDVQANELITTQANDRAHLMFLDGTSLSVGPNAQLTIDKFVYDPATKTGDLAINASKGVFRLVGGKISKTNAITVTTPSSTIGIRGGISIFDADQQKTMSIFVFGISMTVSAGGKVEIVTRPGFQVTTFFGGLPGLASAIPPGALGALFAQLEGSKGGTQGGADQAAQSSGFSGANSGQGSGNTLGDRFGSGPGPSNINLSNIITKAVTQSTEIAPTNQPTLDKVISNSGQMTQTITYNGVMGGLVRDNGRYSFGTGSYQQVWSMGSNSGTTTANFNNSSYSGTTTRTGNYGFQATMPTTNSNTPGRTMNMNGAFIGQGYPNYQAGTFSVNGPNYQAGGVFAGQKAGTPPGH
;
A
#
# COMPACT_ATOMS: atom_id res chain seq x y z
N MET A 1 -90.73 -19.18 -32.14
CA MET A 1 -90.37 -19.60 -30.77
C MET A 1 -88.86 -19.83 -30.73
N ALA A 2 -88.14 -18.97 -30.01
CA ALA A 2 -86.69 -19.04 -29.85
C ALA A 2 -86.33 -19.68 -28.50
N PRO A 3 -85.21 -20.40 -28.39
CA PRO A 3 -84.45 -20.46 -27.16
C PRO A 3 -83.30 -19.44 -27.20
N ARG A 4 -83.21 -18.63 -26.14
CA ARG A 4 -82.13 -17.69 -25.89
C ARG A 4 -80.98 -18.48 -25.24
N LEU A 5 -79.78 -18.43 -25.81
CA LEU A 5 -78.55 -18.85 -25.12
C LEU A 5 -77.89 -17.62 -24.51
N SER A 6 -77.68 -17.74 -23.20
CA SER A 6 -77.19 -16.74 -22.27
C SER A 6 -75.77 -16.28 -22.60
N GLY A 7 -75.54 -14.99 -22.35
CA GLY A 7 -74.22 -14.39 -22.30
C GLY A 7 -73.39 -14.90 -21.12
N SER A 8 -72.15 -14.42 -21.12
CA SER A 8 -70.99 -14.87 -20.34
C SER A 8 -70.19 -15.93 -21.08
N ASN A 9 -69.02 -15.51 -21.60
CA ASN A 9 -67.74 -16.25 -21.57
C ASN A 9 -66.73 -15.81 -22.65
N LEU A 10 -67.08 -14.89 -23.56
CA LEU A 10 -66.14 -14.44 -24.60
C LEU A 10 -65.19 -13.30 -24.18
N SER A 11 -65.34 -12.73 -22.97
CA SER A 11 -64.57 -11.55 -22.55
C SER A 11 -63.33 -11.87 -21.71
N LEU A 12 -63.11 -13.13 -21.33
CA LEU A 12 -62.04 -13.52 -20.39
C LEU A 12 -60.78 -14.10 -21.03
N LEU A 13 -60.80 -14.43 -22.33
CA LEU A 13 -59.59 -14.89 -23.03
C LEU A 13 -58.76 -13.77 -23.68
N ALA A 14 -59.34 -12.60 -23.93
CA ALA A 14 -58.61 -11.47 -24.53
C ALA A 14 -57.83 -10.62 -23.50
N ALA A 15 -58.18 -10.70 -22.21
CA ALA A 15 -57.52 -9.95 -21.14
C ALA A 15 -56.28 -10.66 -20.55
N ALA A 16 -56.11 -11.96 -20.81
CA ALA A 16 -54.98 -12.73 -20.29
C ALA A 16 -53.72 -12.66 -21.18
N LEU A 17 -53.86 -12.25 -22.46
CA LEU A 17 -52.73 -12.14 -23.38
C LEU A 17 -52.07 -10.75 -23.42
N LEU A 18 -52.71 -9.73 -22.82
CA LEU A 18 -52.18 -8.36 -22.78
C LEU A 18 -51.50 -7.99 -21.45
N ALA A 19 -51.54 -8.89 -20.45
CA ALA A 19 -50.86 -8.70 -19.17
C ALA A 19 -49.47 -9.37 -19.10
N ALA A 20 -49.03 -10.06 -20.16
CA ALA A 20 -47.75 -10.78 -20.20
C ALA A 20 -46.58 -9.98 -20.81
N ALA A 21 -46.78 -8.69 -21.16
CA ALA A 21 -45.80 -7.90 -21.91
C ALA A 21 -44.97 -6.88 -21.10
N ALA A 22 -45.11 -6.81 -19.77
CA ALA A 22 -44.54 -5.69 -18.99
C ALA A 22 -43.57 -6.08 -17.85
N SER A 23 -43.03 -7.30 -17.84
CA SER A 23 -41.97 -7.69 -16.90
C SER A 23 -40.75 -8.25 -17.62
N LEU A 24 -40.23 -7.50 -18.59
CA LEU A 24 -38.82 -7.66 -18.94
C LEU A 24 -38.03 -7.05 -17.77
N PRO A 25 -37.15 -7.80 -17.07
CA PRO A 25 -36.20 -7.17 -16.17
C PRO A 25 -35.43 -6.13 -16.98
N PRO A 26 -35.14 -4.93 -16.43
CA PRO A 26 -34.31 -3.98 -17.13
C PRO A 26 -33.01 -4.70 -17.48
N LEU A 27 -32.73 -4.83 -18.77
CA LEU A 27 -31.37 -5.06 -19.25
C LEU A 27 -30.57 -3.92 -18.65
N ALA A 28 -29.84 -4.20 -17.57
CA ALA A 28 -28.83 -3.29 -17.07
C ALA A 28 -27.89 -3.09 -18.25
N ALA A 29 -28.05 -1.96 -18.93
CA ALA A 29 -27.26 -1.62 -20.08
C ALA A 29 -25.79 -1.74 -19.65
N ASN A 30 -25.00 -2.50 -20.41
CA ASN A 30 -23.55 -2.56 -20.30
C ASN A 30 -23.00 -1.15 -20.48
N ALA A 31 -23.00 -0.38 -19.40
CA ALA A 31 -22.57 0.99 -19.42
C ALA A 31 -21.05 0.95 -19.56
N LYS A 32 -20.55 1.49 -20.66
CA LYS A 32 -19.14 1.82 -20.81
C LYS A 32 -18.75 2.77 -19.68
N VAL A 33 -17.80 2.35 -18.85
CA VAL A 33 -17.34 3.12 -17.67
C VAL A 33 -15.97 3.76 -17.90
N GLY A 34 -15.24 3.28 -18.91
CA GLY A 34 -13.90 3.76 -19.23
C GLY A 34 -13.31 3.07 -20.46
N VAL A 35 -12.01 3.24 -20.61
CA VAL A 35 -11.22 2.68 -21.70
C VAL A 35 -9.85 2.24 -21.22
N THR A 36 -9.29 1.21 -21.84
CA THR A 36 -7.89 0.83 -21.67
C THR A 36 -7.01 1.81 -22.43
N SER A 37 -6.20 2.57 -21.72
CA SER A 37 -5.35 3.64 -22.28
C SER A 37 -3.91 3.19 -22.51
N ALA A 38 -3.44 2.17 -21.79
CA ALA A 38 -2.18 1.47 -22.05
C ALA A 38 -2.29 0.01 -21.61
N ALA A 39 -1.56 -0.87 -22.26
CA ALA A 39 -1.44 -2.27 -21.89
C ALA A 39 -0.02 -2.77 -22.20
N ASP A 40 0.48 -3.65 -21.36
CA ASP A 40 1.72 -4.42 -21.54
C ASP A 40 1.37 -5.89 -21.30
N GLY A 41 1.89 -6.81 -22.13
CA GLY A 41 1.42 -8.19 -22.15
C GLY A 41 -0.02 -8.34 -22.67
N ASP A 42 -0.77 -9.32 -22.13
CA ASP A 42 -2.15 -9.64 -22.52
C ASP A 42 -3.13 -9.56 -21.31
N PRO A 43 -3.29 -8.38 -20.68
CA PRO A 43 -4.28 -8.21 -19.62
C PRO A 43 -5.68 -8.54 -20.16
N ARG A 44 -6.50 -9.22 -19.36
CA ARG A 44 -7.82 -9.71 -19.80
C ARG A 44 -8.96 -9.05 -19.06
N GLY A 45 -10.04 -8.81 -19.78
CA GLY A 45 -11.31 -8.29 -19.27
C GLY A 45 -12.44 -9.25 -19.62
N LYS A 46 -13.25 -9.60 -18.62
CA LYS A 46 -14.44 -10.43 -18.74
C LYS A 46 -15.66 -9.61 -18.30
N PRO A 47 -16.39 -9.00 -19.24
CA PRO A 47 -17.63 -8.29 -18.94
C PRO A 47 -18.72 -9.28 -18.49
N PRO A 48 -19.80 -8.79 -17.87
CA PRO A 48 -20.88 -9.64 -17.36
C PRO A 48 -21.55 -10.50 -18.42
N THR A 49 -21.74 -9.97 -19.63
CA THR A 49 -22.51 -10.63 -20.70
C THR A 49 -21.70 -10.97 -21.93
N GLU A 50 -20.44 -10.51 -22.03
CA GLU A 50 -19.58 -10.72 -23.21
C GLU A 50 -18.48 -11.74 -22.90
N ALA A 51 -17.87 -12.31 -23.95
CA ALA A 51 -16.73 -13.21 -23.78
C ALA A 51 -15.51 -12.49 -23.17
N GLU A 52 -14.62 -13.26 -22.52
CA GLU A 52 -13.34 -12.71 -22.08
C GLU A 52 -12.55 -12.25 -23.31
N ARG A 53 -11.91 -11.08 -23.20
CA ARG A 53 -11.07 -10.52 -24.26
C ARG A 53 -9.82 -9.89 -23.70
N VAL A 54 -8.80 -9.74 -24.54
CA VAL A 54 -7.59 -8.99 -24.19
C VAL A 54 -7.91 -7.49 -24.21
N LEU A 55 -7.53 -6.79 -23.14
CA LEU A 55 -7.66 -5.36 -22.97
C LEU A 55 -6.53 -4.64 -23.72
N ARG A 56 -6.65 -4.53 -25.04
CA ARG A 56 -5.76 -3.70 -25.85
C ARG A 56 -6.09 -2.22 -25.66
N VAL A 57 -5.16 -1.34 -26.03
CA VAL A 57 -5.41 0.12 -26.05
C VAL A 57 -6.66 0.43 -26.88
N GLY A 58 -7.55 1.26 -26.34
CA GLY A 58 -8.82 1.63 -26.96
C GLY A 58 -9.98 0.67 -26.66
N VAL A 59 -9.72 -0.48 -26.04
CA VAL A 59 -10.80 -1.39 -25.61
C VAL A 59 -11.54 -0.76 -24.44
N ASP A 60 -12.84 -0.60 -24.61
CA ASP A 60 -13.74 -0.10 -23.58
C ASP A 60 -13.83 -1.05 -22.40
N VAL A 61 -13.94 -0.51 -21.19
CA VAL A 61 -14.24 -1.28 -19.97
C VAL A 61 -15.65 -0.97 -19.50
N GLN A 62 -16.29 -1.97 -18.89
CA GLN A 62 -17.70 -1.93 -18.48
C GLN A 62 -17.86 -2.09 -16.97
N ALA A 63 -19.03 -1.70 -16.46
CA ALA A 63 -19.40 -1.98 -15.08
C ALA A 63 -19.50 -3.51 -14.86
N ASN A 64 -19.15 -3.97 -13.66
CA ASN A 64 -19.08 -5.38 -13.27
C ASN A 64 -18.12 -6.22 -14.13
N GLU A 65 -17.20 -5.59 -14.87
CA GLU A 65 -16.17 -6.30 -15.62
C GLU A 65 -15.05 -6.78 -14.69
N LEU A 66 -14.73 -8.07 -14.79
CA LEU A 66 -13.57 -8.68 -14.12
C LEU A 66 -12.32 -8.45 -14.97
N ILE A 67 -11.30 -7.88 -14.37
CA ILE A 67 -10.01 -7.61 -15.00
C ILE A 67 -8.94 -8.46 -14.33
N THR A 68 -8.11 -9.13 -15.12
CA THR A 68 -7.02 -9.98 -14.66
C THR A 68 -5.72 -9.69 -15.40
N THR A 69 -4.60 -9.78 -14.68
CA THR A 69 -3.25 -9.65 -15.24
C THR A 69 -2.39 -10.82 -14.77
N GLN A 70 -1.54 -11.35 -15.67
CA GLN A 70 -0.52 -12.34 -15.33
C GLN A 70 0.79 -11.65 -14.91
N ALA A 71 1.86 -12.44 -14.72
CA ALA A 71 3.14 -11.97 -14.20
C ALA A 71 3.84 -10.92 -15.08
N ASN A 72 3.58 -10.94 -16.39
CA ASN A 72 4.16 -10.00 -17.35
C ASN A 72 3.14 -8.96 -17.85
N ASP A 73 1.92 -9.01 -17.35
CA ASP A 73 0.85 -8.15 -17.84
C ASP A 73 0.69 -6.91 -16.96
N ARG A 74 0.36 -5.79 -17.60
CA ARG A 74 -0.04 -4.54 -16.95
C ARG A 74 -1.15 -3.88 -17.75
N ALA A 75 -2.01 -3.14 -17.07
CA ALA A 75 -3.03 -2.33 -17.73
C ALA A 75 -3.12 -0.95 -17.11
N HIS A 76 -3.47 0.04 -17.92
CA HIS A 76 -3.82 1.38 -17.46
C HIS A 76 -5.21 1.74 -17.96
N LEU A 77 -6.14 1.90 -17.04
CA LEU A 77 -7.54 2.21 -17.33
C LEU A 77 -7.81 3.68 -17.06
N MET A 78 -8.59 4.30 -17.95
CA MET A 78 -9.07 5.67 -17.82
C MET A 78 -10.60 5.66 -17.75
N PHE A 79 -11.17 6.12 -16.65
CA PHE A 79 -12.61 6.23 -16.45
C PHE A 79 -13.16 7.54 -17.02
N LEU A 80 -14.47 7.59 -17.27
CA LEU A 80 -15.12 8.77 -17.85
C LEU A 80 -15.06 10.03 -16.97
N ASP A 81 -14.84 9.87 -15.65
CA ASP A 81 -14.68 10.99 -14.72
C ASP A 81 -13.25 11.55 -14.68
N GLY A 82 -12.32 10.93 -15.42
CA GLY A 82 -10.90 11.23 -15.44
C GLY A 82 -10.09 10.50 -14.37
N THR A 83 -10.67 9.56 -13.62
CA THR A 83 -9.91 8.67 -12.75
C THR A 83 -9.02 7.77 -13.60
N SER A 84 -7.76 7.59 -13.19
CA SER A 84 -6.86 6.62 -13.81
C SER A 84 -6.50 5.51 -12.84
N LEU A 85 -6.58 4.26 -13.30
CA LEU A 85 -6.22 3.06 -12.53
C LEU A 85 -5.11 2.30 -13.26
N SER A 86 -3.92 2.29 -12.66
CA SER A 86 -2.83 1.39 -13.06
C SER A 86 -3.02 0.04 -12.36
N VAL A 87 -2.95 -1.04 -13.14
CA VAL A 87 -3.06 -2.43 -12.70
C VAL A 87 -1.72 -3.11 -12.96
N GLY A 88 -1.07 -3.55 -11.89
CA GLY A 88 0.21 -4.25 -11.95
C GLY A 88 0.07 -5.73 -12.30
N PRO A 89 1.17 -6.49 -12.26
CA PRO A 89 1.19 -7.92 -12.50
C PRO A 89 0.44 -8.74 -11.46
N ASN A 90 0.02 -9.95 -11.86
CA ASN A 90 -0.65 -10.94 -11.00
C ASN A 90 -1.90 -10.41 -10.30
N ALA A 91 -2.57 -9.43 -10.90
CA ALA A 91 -3.68 -8.73 -10.30
C ALA A 91 -5.03 -9.29 -10.73
N GLN A 92 -6.02 -9.05 -9.89
CA GLN A 92 -7.42 -9.33 -10.19
C GLN A 92 -8.29 -8.28 -9.51
N LEU A 93 -9.16 -7.64 -10.29
CA LEU A 93 -10.11 -6.65 -9.79
C LEU A 93 -11.44 -6.72 -10.55
N THR A 94 -12.52 -6.24 -9.94
CA THR A 94 -13.82 -6.01 -10.57
C THR A 94 -14.22 -4.55 -10.39
N ILE A 95 -14.83 -3.95 -11.42
CA ILE A 95 -15.41 -2.60 -11.32
C ILE A 95 -16.86 -2.72 -10.84
N ASP A 96 -17.08 -2.86 -9.53
CA ASP A 96 -18.39 -3.12 -8.95
C ASP A 96 -19.42 -2.03 -9.27
N LYS A 97 -19.00 -0.76 -9.26
CA LYS A 97 -19.89 0.37 -9.52
C LYS A 97 -19.15 1.49 -10.20
N PHE A 98 -19.75 2.05 -11.24
CA PHE A 98 -19.36 3.35 -11.76
C PHE A 98 -20.60 4.10 -12.23
N VAL A 99 -20.88 5.21 -11.57
CA VAL A 99 -21.95 6.15 -11.93
C VAL A 99 -21.31 7.52 -11.97
N TYR A 100 -21.49 8.24 -13.06
CA TYR A 100 -20.93 9.58 -13.21
C TYR A 100 -21.86 10.45 -14.03
N ASP A 101 -22.26 11.58 -13.45
CA ASP A 101 -22.98 12.63 -14.15
C ASP A 101 -22.01 13.76 -14.55
N PRO A 102 -21.75 13.97 -15.85
CA PRO A 102 -20.83 15.01 -16.31
C PRO A 102 -21.33 16.43 -16.07
N ALA A 103 -22.64 16.65 -15.92
CA ALA A 103 -23.22 17.97 -15.68
C ALA A 103 -22.98 18.43 -14.24
N THR A 104 -23.31 17.56 -13.27
CA THR A 104 -23.08 17.86 -11.84
C THR A 104 -21.67 17.52 -11.37
N LYS A 105 -20.91 16.75 -12.17
CA LYS A 105 -19.58 16.20 -11.83
C LYS A 105 -19.61 15.30 -10.58
N THR A 106 -20.77 14.76 -10.25
CA THR A 106 -20.98 13.86 -9.10
C THR A 106 -21.09 12.42 -9.58
N GLY A 107 -20.89 11.47 -8.66
CA GLY A 107 -20.91 10.07 -8.99
C GLY A 107 -20.34 9.19 -7.88
N ASP A 108 -20.27 7.90 -8.19
CA ASP A 108 -19.69 6.87 -7.33
C ASP A 108 -18.79 5.96 -8.19
N LEU A 109 -17.62 5.63 -7.66
CA LEU A 109 -16.74 4.60 -8.20
C LEU A 109 -16.40 3.63 -7.07
N ALA A 110 -16.71 2.36 -7.28
CA ALA A 110 -16.37 1.26 -6.40
C ALA A 110 -15.61 0.18 -7.17
N ILE A 111 -14.49 -0.27 -6.61
CA ILE A 111 -13.62 -1.30 -7.16
C ILE A 111 -13.47 -2.40 -6.12
N ASN A 112 -13.61 -3.66 -6.52
CA ASN A 112 -13.20 -4.81 -5.74
C ASN A 112 -11.83 -5.27 -6.23
N ALA A 113 -10.79 -5.22 -5.39
CA ALA A 113 -9.45 -5.67 -5.74
C ALA A 113 -9.08 -6.88 -4.89
N SER A 114 -9.15 -8.07 -5.47
CA SER A 114 -8.90 -9.31 -4.73
C SER A 114 -7.42 -9.59 -4.52
N LYS A 115 -6.57 -9.22 -5.49
CA LYS A 115 -5.11 -9.33 -5.39
C LYS A 115 -4.38 -8.41 -6.37
N GLY A 116 -3.13 -8.09 -6.08
CA GLY A 116 -2.20 -7.36 -6.94
C GLY A 116 -1.88 -5.96 -6.43
N VAL A 117 -1.03 -5.26 -7.19
CA VAL A 117 -0.63 -3.88 -6.90
C VAL A 117 -1.34 -2.94 -7.86
N PHE A 118 -1.86 -1.85 -7.32
CA PHE A 118 -2.64 -0.88 -8.05
C PHE A 118 -2.22 0.53 -7.68
N ARG A 119 -2.35 1.44 -8.63
CA ARG A 119 -2.27 2.88 -8.39
C ARG A 119 -3.53 3.52 -8.91
N LEU A 120 -4.18 4.28 -8.04
CA LEU A 120 -5.37 5.05 -8.36
C LEU A 120 -5.04 6.53 -8.28
N VAL A 121 -5.37 7.26 -9.34
CA VAL A 121 -5.37 8.73 -9.36
C VAL A 121 -6.81 9.17 -9.53
N GLY A 122 -7.35 9.81 -8.50
CA GLY A 122 -8.74 10.22 -8.46
C GLY A 122 -9.08 11.31 -9.47
N GLY A 123 -10.19 11.08 -10.19
CA GLY A 123 -10.79 12.03 -11.12
C GLY A 123 -11.78 12.97 -10.42
N LYS A 124 -12.81 13.40 -11.17
CA LYS A 124 -13.82 14.34 -10.67
C LYS A 124 -14.63 13.77 -9.51
N ILE A 125 -14.98 12.48 -9.55
CA ILE A 125 -15.76 11.83 -8.47
C ILE A 125 -15.01 11.96 -7.14
N SER A 126 -13.71 11.68 -7.14
CA SER A 126 -12.88 11.66 -5.92
C SER A 126 -12.85 13.01 -5.17
N LYS A 127 -13.15 14.12 -5.86
CA LYS A 127 -13.16 15.47 -5.27
C LYS A 127 -14.42 15.73 -4.45
N THR A 128 -15.54 15.12 -4.83
CA THR A 128 -16.85 15.31 -4.18
C THR A 128 -17.24 14.12 -3.30
N ASN A 129 -16.91 12.90 -3.72
CA ASN A 129 -17.18 11.63 -3.03
C ASN A 129 -15.90 10.80 -2.92
N ALA A 130 -15.83 9.88 -1.96
CA ALA A 130 -14.69 8.96 -1.89
C ALA A 130 -14.82 7.88 -2.96
N ILE A 131 -13.72 7.54 -3.63
CA ILE A 131 -13.64 6.29 -4.40
C ILE A 131 -13.46 5.15 -3.40
N THR A 132 -14.28 4.10 -3.52
CA THR A 132 -14.23 2.95 -2.62
C THR A 132 -13.47 1.81 -3.27
N VAL A 133 -12.45 1.29 -2.60
CA VAL A 133 -11.73 0.09 -3.01
C VAL A 133 -11.89 -0.96 -1.92
N THR A 134 -12.54 -2.07 -2.23
CA THR A 134 -12.70 -3.20 -1.31
C THR A 134 -11.66 -4.26 -1.62
N THR A 135 -10.96 -4.73 -0.60
CA THR A 135 -10.01 -5.85 -0.68
C THR A 135 -10.44 -6.95 0.31
N PRO A 136 -9.82 -8.14 0.28
CA PRO A 136 -10.15 -9.21 1.23
C PRO A 136 -9.97 -8.79 2.70
N SER A 137 -9.04 -7.87 2.99
CA SER A 137 -8.71 -7.48 4.37
C SER A 137 -9.23 -6.11 4.79
N SER A 138 -9.61 -5.22 3.87
CA SER A 138 -10.06 -3.86 4.22
C SER A 138 -10.83 -3.16 3.11
N THR A 139 -11.57 -2.11 3.48
CA THR A 139 -12.15 -1.14 2.54
C THR A 139 -11.39 0.17 2.62
N ILE A 140 -10.90 0.65 1.48
CA ILE A 140 -10.13 1.89 1.33
C ILE A 140 -11.05 2.95 0.70
N GLY A 141 -11.14 4.13 1.31
CA GLY A 141 -11.79 5.30 0.73
C GLY A 141 -10.77 6.33 0.27
N ILE A 142 -10.79 6.75 -0.99
CA ILE A 142 -9.79 7.69 -1.55
C ILE A 142 -10.47 9.00 -1.94
N ARG A 143 -9.99 10.11 -1.38
CA ARG A 143 -10.49 11.47 -1.62
C ARG A 143 -9.44 12.34 -2.31
N GLY A 144 -9.78 12.80 -3.52
CA GLY A 144 -9.12 13.91 -4.21
C GLY A 144 -7.62 13.76 -4.41
N GLY A 145 -7.11 12.57 -4.77
CA GLY A 145 -5.68 12.39 -4.95
C GLY A 145 -5.22 11.01 -5.40
N ILE A 146 -4.01 10.65 -5.01
CA ILE A 146 -3.27 9.48 -5.46
C ILE A 146 -3.09 8.51 -4.30
N SER A 147 -3.50 7.27 -4.50
CA SER A 147 -3.23 6.17 -3.59
C SER A 147 -2.64 4.99 -4.35
N ILE A 148 -1.76 4.26 -3.68
CA ILE A 148 -1.21 3.00 -4.16
C ILE A 148 -1.63 1.93 -3.14
N PHE A 149 -2.06 0.78 -3.61
CA PHE A 149 -2.40 -0.32 -2.71
C PHE A 149 -1.93 -1.65 -3.28
N ASP A 150 -1.41 -2.47 -2.38
CA ASP A 150 -1.02 -3.85 -2.62
C ASP A 150 -1.97 -4.74 -1.83
N ALA A 151 -2.76 -5.54 -2.54
CA ALA A 151 -3.75 -6.42 -1.99
C ALA A 151 -3.34 -7.88 -2.20
N ASP A 152 -3.48 -8.69 -1.16
CA ASP A 152 -3.42 -10.13 -1.25
C ASP A 152 -4.50 -10.76 -0.34
N GLN A 153 -4.53 -12.09 -0.26
CA GLN A 153 -5.54 -12.81 0.55
C GLN A 153 -5.32 -12.66 2.07
N GLN A 154 -4.12 -12.32 2.51
CA GLN A 154 -3.71 -12.26 3.91
C GLN A 154 -3.60 -10.83 4.45
N LYS A 155 -3.35 -9.85 3.60
CA LYS A 155 -3.17 -8.45 3.98
C LYS A 155 -3.46 -7.49 2.82
N THR A 156 -3.62 -6.23 3.18
CA THR A 156 -3.66 -5.10 2.26
C THR A 156 -2.81 -3.99 2.82
N MET A 157 -1.87 -3.51 2.01
CA MET A 157 -1.09 -2.32 2.30
C MET A 157 -1.61 -1.18 1.42
N SER A 158 -2.02 -0.09 2.04
CA SER A 158 -2.56 1.09 1.38
C SER A 158 -1.66 2.28 1.67
N ILE A 159 -1.28 3.00 0.64
CA ILE A 159 -0.37 4.13 0.69
C ILE A 159 -1.10 5.36 0.20
N PHE A 160 -1.09 6.41 1.02
CA PHE A 160 -1.56 7.73 0.64
C PHE A 160 -0.39 8.54 0.09
N VAL A 161 -0.37 8.73 -1.22
CA VAL A 161 0.72 9.45 -1.90
C VAL A 161 0.44 10.95 -1.86
N PHE A 162 -0.78 11.37 -2.19
CA PHE A 162 -1.19 12.77 -2.24
C PHE A 162 -2.72 12.87 -2.22
N GLY A 163 -3.30 14.00 -1.79
CA GLY A 163 -4.74 14.28 -1.93
C GLY A 163 -5.36 14.93 -0.71
N ILE A 164 -6.68 14.74 -0.54
CA ILE A 164 -7.43 15.20 0.63
C ILE A 164 -7.29 14.20 1.79
N SER A 165 -7.60 12.93 1.54
CA SER A 165 -7.52 11.88 2.56
C SER A 165 -7.61 10.48 1.94
N MET A 166 -7.06 9.50 2.65
CA MET A 166 -7.31 8.09 2.46
C MET A 166 -7.88 7.51 3.76
N THR A 167 -9.00 6.81 3.71
CA THR A 167 -9.53 6.05 4.85
C THR A 167 -9.29 4.57 4.63
N VAL A 168 -9.02 3.84 5.70
CA VAL A 168 -8.92 2.36 5.68
C VAL A 168 -9.80 1.82 6.79
N SER A 169 -10.79 1.01 6.43
CA SER A 169 -11.78 0.45 7.33
C SER A 169 -11.71 -1.07 7.34
N ALA A 170 -11.68 -1.68 8.53
CA ALA A 170 -11.84 -3.11 8.72
C ALA A 170 -12.31 -3.41 10.16
N GLY A 171 -13.12 -4.46 10.32
CA GLY A 171 -13.60 -4.89 11.65
C GLY A 171 -14.31 -3.79 12.46
N GLY A 172 -15.00 -2.85 11.79
CA GLY A 172 -15.69 -1.72 12.42
C GLY A 172 -14.80 -0.56 12.86
N LYS A 173 -13.47 -0.63 12.66
CA LYS A 173 -12.54 0.48 12.92
C LYS A 173 -12.16 1.16 11.61
N VAL A 174 -12.08 2.49 11.65
CA VAL A 174 -11.60 3.33 10.53
C VAL A 174 -10.30 4.02 10.95
N GLU A 175 -9.28 3.93 10.11
CA GLU A 175 -8.06 4.74 10.16
C GLU A 175 -8.13 5.79 9.07
N ILE A 176 -7.81 7.05 9.40
CA ILE A 176 -7.84 8.18 8.46
C ILE A 176 -6.41 8.69 8.27
N VAL A 177 -5.96 8.72 7.02
CA VAL A 177 -4.63 9.17 6.61
C VAL A 177 -4.78 10.44 5.78
N THR A 178 -4.31 11.57 6.31
CA THR A 178 -4.32 12.87 5.61
C THR A 178 -2.91 13.35 5.27
N ARG A 179 -1.87 12.65 5.76
CA ARG A 179 -0.48 13.03 5.55
C ARG A 179 0.11 12.27 4.36
N PRO A 180 0.51 12.96 3.28
CA PRO A 180 1.22 12.36 2.15
C PRO A 180 2.44 11.54 2.61
N GLY A 181 2.69 10.42 1.93
CA GLY A 181 3.82 9.55 2.24
C GLY A 181 3.58 8.61 3.42
N PHE A 182 2.32 8.38 3.81
CA PHE A 182 1.94 7.46 4.88
C PHE A 182 1.21 6.24 4.34
N GLN A 183 1.35 5.12 5.04
CA GLN A 183 0.75 3.84 4.73
C GLN A 183 0.00 3.25 5.92
N VAL A 184 -0.96 2.40 5.62
CA VAL A 184 -1.70 1.55 6.57
C VAL A 184 -1.63 0.12 6.06
N THR A 185 -1.35 -0.82 6.96
CA THR A 185 -1.41 -2.25 6.66
C THR A 185 -2.52 -2.88 7.47
N THR A 186 -3.38 -3.63 6.79
CA THR A 186 -4.47 -4.38 7.41
C THR A 186 -4.27 -5.86 7.10
N PHE A 187 -4.37 -6.72 8.11
CA PHE A 187 -4.34 -8.17 7.93
C PHE A 187 -5.76 -8.71 7.82
N PHE A 188 -5.96 -9.80 7.10
CA PHE A 188 -7.25 -10.45 6.96
C PHE A 188 -7.84 -10.79 8.34
N GLY A 189 -9.10 -10.40 8.55
CA GLY A 189 -9.79 -10.55 9.85
C GLY A 189 -9.29 -9.62 10.96
N GLY A 190 -8.28 -8.80 10.71
CA GLY A 190 -7.72 -7.83 11.65
C GLY A 190 -8.36 -6.44 11.52
N LEU A 191 -7.99 -5.57 12.47
CA LEU A 191 -8.28 -4.14 12.38
C LEU A 191 -7.20 -3.45 11.53
N PRO A 192 -7.49 -2.26 10.94
CA PRO A 192 -6.47 -1.48 10.26
C PRO A 192 -5.33 -1.13 11.23
N GLY A 193 -4.09 -1.33 10.76
CA GLY A 193 -2.91 -0.83 11.44
C GLY A 193 -2.92 0.69 11.54
N LEU A 194 -2.02 1.23 12.35
CA LEU A 194 -1.89 2.68 12.45
C LEU A 194 -1.15 3.25 11.24
N ALA A 195 -1.48 4.48 10.86
CA ALA A 195 -0.77 5.18 9.82
C ALA A 195 0.72 5.34 10.16
N SER A 196 1.60 4.90 9.27
CA SER A 196 3.07 4.99 9.42
C SER A 196 3.70 5.55 8.15
N ALA A 197 4.88 6.17 8.24
CA ALA A 197 5.55 6.70 7.06
C ALA A 197 6.03 5.56 6.15
N ILE A 198 6.01 5.78 4.84
CA ILE A 198 6.56 4.81 3.89
C ILE A 198 8.08 4.74 4.10
N PRO A 199 8.66 3.54 4.22
CA PRO A 199 10.11 3.38 4.23
C PRO A 199 10.77 3.94 2.95
N PRO A 200 11.96 4.55 3.04
CA PRO A 200 12.72 4.93 1.85
C PRO A 200 12.87 3.76 0.88
N GLY A 201 12.59 3.98 -0.41
CA GLY A 201 12.66 2.96 -1.47
C GLY A 201 11.42 2.06 -1.64
N ALA A 202 10.53 1.95 -0.65
CA ALA A 202 9.33 1.10 -0.76
C ALA A 202 8.36 1.60 -1.86
N LEU A 203 8.24 2.93 -2.00
CA LEU A 203 7.42 3.53 -3.04
C LEU A 203 7.99 3.28 -4.45
N GLY A 204 9.32 3.32 -4.59
CA GLY A 204 10.00 3.04 -5.86
C GLY A 204 9.81 1.60 -6.34
N ALA A 205 9.81 0.63 -5.41
CA ALA A 205 9.56 -0.77 -5.74
C ALA A 205 8.14 -1.00 -6.30
N LEU A 206 7.13 -0.36 -5.69
CA LEU A 206 5.74 -0.43 -6.16
C LEU A 206 5.57 0.24 -7.52
N PHE A 207 6.23 1.38 -7.75
CA PHE A 207 6.22 2.01 -9.07
C PHE A 207 6.90 1.14 -10.13
N ALA A 208 8.04 0.52 -9.83
CA ALA A 208 8.71 -0.38 -10.77
C ALA A 208 7.81 -1.55 -11.19
N GLN A 209 7.00 -2.08 -10.26
CA GLN A 209 6.01 -3.11 -10.56
C GLN A 209 4.90 -2.61 -11.50
N LEU A 210 4.47 -1.36 -11.34
CA LEU A 210 3.40 -0.72 -12.14
C LEU A 210 3.87 -0.19 -13.50
N GLU A 211 5.13 0.22 -13.63
CA GLU A 211 5.71 0.81 -14.85
C GLU A 211 6.37 -0.24 -15.75
N GLY A 212 6.92 -1.28 -15.12
CA GLY A 212 7.57 -2.38 -15.78
C GLY A 212 9.04 -2.20 -16.08
N SER A 213 9.78 -3.26 -15.76
CA SER A 213 11.19 -3.39 -16.10
C SER A 213 11.34 -3.55 -17.61
N LYS A 214 11.54 -2.46 -18.35
CA LYS A 214 12.32 -2.55 -19.58
C LYS A 214 13.80 -2.71 -19.21
N GLY A 215 14.13 -3.90 -18.74
CA GLY A 215 15.50 -4.41 -18.67
C GLY A 215 15.95 -4.89 -20.04
N GLY A 216 15.86 -4.04 -21.05
CA GLY A 216 16.25 -4.32 -22.43
C GLY A 216 17.25 -3.27 -22.90
N THR A 217 18.45 -3.73 -23.23
CA THR A 217 19.56 -3.04 -23.87
C THR A 217 19.19 -1.73 -24.58
N GLN A 218 19.79 -0.65 -24.08
CA GLN A 218 19.97 0.64 -24.73
C GLN A 218 20.32 0.43 -26.22
N GLY A 219 19.39 0.73 -27.15
CA GLY A 219 19.68 0.72 -28.59
C GLY A 219 18.52 0.47 -29.56
N GLY A 220 17.48 -0.29 -29.18
CA GLY A 220 16.47 -0.75 -30.16
C GLY A 220 15.52 0.33 -30.70
N ALA A 221 15.14 1.31 -29.87
CA ALA A 221 14.23 2.38 -30.28
C ALA A 221 14.88 3.38 -31.25
N ASP A 222 16.19 3.61 -31.11
CA ASP A 222 16.95 4.54 -31.93
C ASP A 222 17.20 3.97 -33.34
N GLN A 223 17.40 2.66 -33.46
CA GLN A 223 17.53 1.98 -34.75
C GLN A 223 16.20 1.91 -35.52
N ALA A 224 15.07 1.80 -34.83
CA ALA A 224 13.74 1.88 -35.45
C ALA A 224 13.37 3.32 -35.91
N ALA A 225 13.88 4.35 -35.21
CA ALA A 225 13.71 5.75 -35.58
C ALA A 225 14.64 6.18 -36.75
N GLN A 226 15.83 5.58 -36.84
CA GLN A 226 16.77 5.81 -37.96
C GLN A 226 16.37 5.08 -39.25
N SER A 227 15.76 3.88 -39.13
CA SER A 227 15.32 3.10 -40.30
C SER A 227 14.01 3.58 -40.93
N SER A 228 13.25 4.40 -40.20
CA SER A 228 11.93 4.90 -40.61
C SER A 228 11.97 6.25 -41.34
N GLY A 229 13.15 6.84 -41.53
CA GLY A 229 13.33 8.07 -42.31
C GLY A 229 12.74 9.34 -41.67
N PHE A 230 12.27 9.28 -40.42
CA PHE A 230 11.72 10.43 -39.70
C PHE A 230 12.76 11.51 -39.35
N SER A 231 14.07 11.19 -39.44
CA SER A 231 15.16 12.16 -39.23
C SER A 231 15.32 13.18 -40.36
N GLY A 232 14.74 12.94 -41.54
CA GLY A 232 14.81 13.87 -42.68
C GLY A 232 13.71 14.92 -42.73
N ALA A 233 12.69 14.83 -41.86
CA ALA A 233 11.49 15.65 -41.94
C ALA A 233 11.44 16.83 -40.94
N ASN A 234 12.45 16.99 -40.07
CA ASN A 234 12.46 18.08 -39.11
C ASN A 234 13.83 18.78 -39.01
N SER A 235 13.79 20.09 -39.28
CA SER A 235 14.85 21.11 -39.22
C SER A 235 15.81 21.20 -40.42
N GLY A 236 15.34 21.87 -41.48
CA GLY A 236 16.18 22.48 -42.48
C GLY A 236 16.91 23.72 -41.96
N GLN A 237 17.99 23.53 -41.18
CA GLN A 237 18.96 24.60 -40.93
C GLN A 237 20.39 24.04 -40.96
N GLY A 238 21.16 24.59 -41.89
CA GLY A 238 22.44 24.05 -42.33
C GLY A 238 23.55 24.10 -41.28
N SER A 239 24.42 23.10 -41.45
CA SER A 239 25.81 23.01 -41.03
C SER A 239 26.54 24.35 -40.91
N GLY A 240 27.15 24.60 -39.76
CA GLY A 240 27.98 25.78 -39.48
C GLY A 240 28.77 25.61 -38.19
N ASN A 241 29.68 24.63 -38.16
CA ASN A 241 30.65 24.45 -37.08
C ASN A 241 31.69 25.58 -37.09
N THR A 242 31.61 26.53 -36.16
CA THR A 242 32.78 27.21 -35.56
C THR A 242 32.35 27.89 -34.26
N LEU A 243 32.62 27.25 -33.11
CA LEU A 243 32.98 27.84 -31.81
C LEU A 243 32.95 26.69 -30.79
N GLY A 244 34.15 26.35 -30.28
CA GLY A 244 34.44 25.08 -29.62
C GLY A 244 33.76 24.83 -28.27
N ASP A 245 33.47 23.54 -28.07
CA ASP A 245 33.58 22.75 -26.84
C ASP A 245 33.48 23.50 -25.50
N ARG A 246 32.25 23.83 -25.06
CA ARG A 246 32.00 24.16 -23.64
C ARG A 246 30.73 23.59 -23.00
N PHE A 247 29.98 22.73 -23.67
CA PHE A 247 28.91 21.99 -23.02
C PHE A 247 28.98 20.52 -23.42
N GLY A 248 29.32 19.68 -22.45
CA GLY A 248 29.29 18.24 -22.61
C GLY A 248 27.91 17.76 -23.06
N SER A 249 27.90 16.64 -23.77
CA SER A 249 26.75 15.92 -24.28
C SER A 249 25.69 15.67 -23.21
N GLY A 250 24.78 16.63 -23.03
CA GLY A 250 23.57 16.49 -22.24
C GLY A 250 22.46 15.87 -23.11
N PRO A 251 21.66 14.94 -22.57
CA PRO A 251 20.51 14.42 -23.29
C PRO A 251 19.54 15.57 -23.60
N GLY A 252 19.14 15.67 -24.87
CA GLY A 252 18.10 16.58 -25.35
C GLY A 252 16.75 16.37 -24.67
N PRO A 253 15.75 17.22 -24.97
CA PRO A 253 14.55 17.38 -24.16
C PRO A 253 13.83 16.04 -24.02
N SER A 254 13.86 15.50 -22.80
CA SER A 254 13.10 14.31 -22.44
C SER A 254 11.62 14.62 -22.56
N ASN A 255 10.84 13.69 -23.12
CA ASN A 255 9.38 13.70 -23.02
C ASN A 255 8.99 13.89 -21.56
N ILE A 256 8.56 15.11 -21.23
CA ILE A 256 8.20 15.49 -19.87
C ILE A 256 6.82 14.90 -19.59
N ASN A 257 6.79 13.67 -19.10
CA ASN A 257 5.61 13.15 -18.43
C ASN A 257 5.40 14.02 -17.17
N LEU A 258 4.27 14.72 -17.05
CA LEU A 258 4.00 15.61 -15.90
C LEU A 258 4.14 14.91 -14.55
N SER A 259 3.97 13.58 -14.53
CA SER A 259 4.26 12.70 -13.40
C SER A 259 5.69 12.89 -12.87
N ASN A 260 6.67 13.06 -13.75
CA ASN A 260 8.09 13.18 -13.40
C ASN A 260 8.47 14.53 -12.74
N ILE A 261 7.69 15.60 -12.99
CA ILE A 261 7.94 16.91 -12.37
C ILE A 261 7.57 16.87 -10.89
N ILE A 262 6.42 16.28 -10.56
CA ILE A 262 5.98 16.11 -9.17
C ILE A 262 6.92 15.13 -8.45
N THR A 263 7.36 14.07 -9.13
CA THR A 263 8.36 13.12 -8.62
C THR A 263 9.67 13.81 -8.24
N LYS A 264 10.27 14.62 -9.13
CA LYS A 264 11.50 15.35 -8.80
C LYS A 264 11.31 16.37 -7.69
N ALA A 265 10.18 17.08 -7.65
CA ALA A 265 9.91 18.07 -6.61
C ALA A 265 9.73 17.46 -5.22
N VAL A 266 9.03 16.31 -5.11
CA VAL A 266 8.85 15.60 -3.85
C VAL A 266 10.15 14.92 -3.42
N THR A 267 10.87 14.27 -4.34
CA THR A 267 12.16 13.61 -4.03
C THR A 267 13.25 14.61 -3.64
N GLN A 268 13.40 15.74 -4.36
CA GLN A 268 14.43 16.76 -4.08
C GLN A 268 14.14 17.59 -2.83
N SER A 269 12.87 17.75 -2.42
CA SER A 269 12.54 18.46 -1.17
C SER A 269 12.97 17.71 0.10
N THR A 270 13.40 16.45 -0.02
CA THR A 270 13.90 15.60 1.08
C THR A 270 15.39 15.31 1.03
N GLU A 271 16.11 15.81 0.02
CA GLU A 271 17.53 15.50 -0.18
C GLU A 271 18.37 16.78 -0.18
N ILE A 272 18.57 17.34 1.01
CA ILE A 272 19.67 18.30 1.25
C ILE A 272 20.61 17.68 2.28
N ALA A 273 21.89 17.58 1.88
CA ALA A 273 23.13 17.25 2.63
C ALA A 273 23.74 15.85 2.35
N PRO A 274 25.08 15.70 2.34
CA PRO A 274 25.84 15.50 1.10
C PRO A 274 26.57 14.15 0.97
N THR A 275 26.84 13.82 -0.29
CA THR A 275 27.86 12.93 -0.89
C THR A 275 28.77 12.11 0.05
N ASN A 276 28.57 10.79 0.05
CA ASN A 276 29.63 9.78 0.04
C ASN A 276 29.03 8.42 -0.39
N GLN A 277 29.09 8.11 -1.68
CA GLN A 277 28.47 6.94 -2.28
C GLN A 277 29.51 5.80 -2.38
N PRO A 278 29.36 4.66 -1.68
CA PRO A 278 30.24 3.51 -1.88
C PRO A 278 29.87 2.78 -3.20
N THR A 279 30.89 2.20 -3.83
CA THR A 279 30.85 1.58 -5.16
C THR A 279 30.05 0.26 -5.22
N LEU A 280 29.72 -0.14 -6.45
CA LEU A 280 28.77 -1.18 -6.85
C LEU A 280 29.00 -2.57 -6.23
N ASP A 281 30.24 -2.90 -5.84
CA ASP A 281 30.56 -4.19 -5.21
C ASP A 281 29.98 -4.35 -3.79
N LYS A 282 29.58 -3.25 -3.15
CA LYS A 282 28.89 -3.30 -1.85
C LYS A 282 27.38 -3.51 -1.96
N VAL A 283 26.80 -3.49 -3.16
CA VAL A 283 25.35 -3.60 -3.40
C VAL A 283 24.90 -5.06 -3.52
N ILE A 284 25.76 -5.96 -4.03
CA ILE A 284 25.39 -7.38 -4.28
C ILE A 284 25.40 -8.23 -2.99
N SER A 285 26.01 -7.74 -1.90
CA SER A 285 25.98 -8.39 -0.59
C SER A 285 24.78 -7.99 0.30
N ASN A 286 23.87 -7.16 -0.19
CA ASN A 286 22.76 -6.60 0.59
C ASN A 286 21.35 -7.02 0.09
N SER A 287 21.19 -8.27 -0.36
CA SER A 287 19.86 -8.90 -0.49
C SER A 287 19.21 -9.25 0.86
N GLY A 288 19.82 -8.86 1.99
CA GLY A 288 19.20 -8.89 3.31
C GLY A 288 18.44 -7.60 3.60
N GLN A 289 17.10 -7.65 3.49
CA GLN A 289 16.11 -6.82 4.20
C GLN A 289 16.63 -5.47 4.73
N MET A 290 16.34 -4.35 4.05
CA MET A 290 16.43 -3.02 4.67
C MET A 290 15.31 -2.86 5.71
N THR A 291 15.52 -3.45 6.88
CA THR A 291 14.62 -3.36 8.03
C THR A 291 14.94 -2.10 8.80
N GLN A 292 14.10 -1.05 8.64
CA GLN A 292 14.17 0.14 9.50
C GLN A 292 14.09 -0.31 10.96
N THR A 293 15.19 -0.10 11.67
CA THR A 293 15.36 -0.52 13.06
C THR A 293 15.27 0.70 13.95
N ILE A 294 14.40 0.66 14.96
CA ILE A 294 14.13 1.72 15.92
C ILE A 294 14.72 1.30 17.26
N THR A 295 15.50 2.19 17.88
CA THR A 295 16.04 1.95 19.22
C THR A 295 15.19 2.65 20.27
N TYR A 296 14.83 1.93 21.32
CA TYR A 296 14.19 2.44 22.52
C TYR A 296 15.17 2.32 23.68
N ASN A 297 15.32 3.38 24.46
CA ASN A 297 16.10 3.38 25.69
C ASN A 297 15.18 3.66 26.86
N GLY A 298 15.32 2.91 27.93
CA GLY A 298 14.44 3.05 29.08
C GLY A 298 15.06 2.63 30.39
N VAL A 299 14.27 2.82 31.43
CA VAL A 299 14.59 2.51 32.81
C VAL A 299 13.68 1.40 33.31
N MET A 300 14.16 0.67 34.31
CA MET A 300 13.42 -0.39 34.98
C MET A 300 13.54 -0.24 36.49
N GLY A 301 12.50 -0.63 37.21
CA GLY A 301 12.48 -0.64 38.67
C GLY A 301 11.59 -1.76 39.18
N GLY A 302 12.02 -2.44 40.25
CA GLY A 302 11.29 -3.58 40.76
C GLY A 302 11.78 -4.09 42.10
N LEU A 303 10.99 -4.98 42.68
CA LEU A 303 11.34 -5.69 43.90
C LEU A 303 12.23 -6.88 43.55
N VAL A 304 13.23 -7.10 44.38
CA VAL A 304 14.20 -8.19 44.26
C VAL A 304 14.18 -9.01 45.53
N ARG A 305 14.12 -10.33 45.38
CA ARG A 305 14.38 -11.32 46.42
C ARG A 305 15.63 -12.11 46.01
N ASP A 306 16.73 -11.89 46.73
CA ASP A 306 18.01 -12.60 46.52
C ASP A 306 18.39 -13.33 47.82
N ASN A 307 18.47 -14.67 47.77
CA ASN A 307 18.77 -15.52 48.92
C ASN A 307 17.91 -15.19 50.16
N GLY A 308 16.62 -14.90 49.94
CA GLY A 308 15.65 -14.56 50.98
C GLY A 308 15.68 -13.11 51.47
N ARG A 309 16.60 -12.27 51.00
CA ARG A 309 16.64 -10.82 51.30
C ARG A 309 15.84 -10.02 50.28
N TYR A 310 15.01 -9.11 50.76
CA TYR A 310 14.23 -8.21 49.92
C TYR A 310 14.93 -6.88 49.73
N SER A 311 14.96 -6.38 48.50
CA SER A 311 15.54 -5.08 48.14
C SER A 311 14.81 -4.48 46.94
N PHE A 312 15.07 -3.20 46.66
CA PHE A 312 14.60 -2.55 45.45
C PHE A 312 15.74 -2.47 44.45
N GLY A 313 15.53 -3.06 43.27
CA GLY A 313 16.47 -3.02 42.16
C GLY A 313 16.07 -1.95 41.16
N THR A 314 17.07 -1.29 40.57
CA THR A 314 16.90 -0.44 39.40
C THR A 314 17.71 -0.98 38.24
N GLY A 315 17.36 -0.54 37.04
CA GLY A 315 17.98 -1.00 35.83
C GLY A 315 17.72 -0.09 34.63
N SER A 316 18.35 -0.45 33.53
CA SER A 316 18.18 0.18 32.23
C SER A 316 17.87 -0.91 31.21
N TYR A 317 17.12 -0.59 30.18
CA TYR A 317 16.99 -1.46 29.02
C TYR A 317 17.14 -0.69 27.72
N GLN A 318 17.60 -1.40 26.70
CA GLN A 318 17.63 -0.97 25.33
C GLN A 318 16.96 -2.02 24.47
N GLN A 319 16.02 -1.60 23.63
CA GLN A 319 15.39 -2.46 22.65
C GLN A 319 15.67 -1.93 21.25
N VAL A 320 16.25 -2.79 20.43
CA VAL A 320 16.51 -2.56 19.01
C VAL A 320 15.43 -3.30 18.24
N TRP A 321 14.46 -2.57 17.69
CA TRP A 321 13.25 -3.12 17.11
C TRP A 321 13.18 -2.93 15.60
N SER A 322 12.98 -4.01 14.86
CA SER A 322 12.74 -3.96 13.42
C SER A 322 11.24 -3.96 13.13
N MET A 323 10.78 -2.89 12.47
CA MET A 323 9.37 -2.75 12.09
C MET A 323 8.96 -3.71 10.96
N GLY A 324 9.92 -4.11 10.10
CA GLY A 324 9.65 -5.00 8.98
C GLY A 324 9.52 -6.47 9.40
N SER A 325 10.36 -6.91 10.34
CA SER A 325 10.34 -8.30 10.83
C SER A 325 9.43 -8.52 12.05
N ASN A 326 8.80 -7.46 12.59
CA ASN A 326 8.04 -7.49 13.85
C ASN A 326 8.81 -8.18 14.99
N SER A 327 10.13 -7.98 14.99
CA SER A 327 11.05 -8.62 15.93
C SER A 327 12.23 -7.70 16.21
N GLY A 328 12.96 -7.99 17.28
CA GLY A 328 14.11 -7.20 17.67
C GLY A 328 14.97 -7.91 18.69
N THR A 329 15.93 -7.18 19.23
CA THR A 329 16.78 -7.63 20.34
C THR A 329 16.59 -6.67 21.49
N THR A 330 16.33 -7.19 22.69
CA THR A 330 16.31 -6.40 23.92
C THR A 330 17.51 -6.78 24.76
N THR A 331 18.18 -5.77 25.30
CA THR A 331 19.23 -5.92 26.30
C THR A 331 18.81 -5.13 27.54
N ALA A 332 18.80 -5.79 28.70
CA ALA A 332 18.42 -5.20 29.97
C ALA A 332 19.53 -5.41 31.00
N ASN A 333 19.87 -4.36 31.74
CA ASN A 333 20.72 -4.44 32.91
C ASN A 333 19.86 -4.19 34.13
N PHE A 334 19.81 -5.14 35.07
CA PHE A 334 19.00 -5.03 36.27
C PHE A 334 19.71 -5.70 37.43
N ASN A 335 19.86 -4.97 38.54
CA ASN A 335 20.46 -5.47 39.78
C ASN A 335 21.80 -6.21 39.55
N ASN A 336 22.74 -5.55 38.87
CA ASN A 336 24.09 -6.04 38.57
C ASN A 336 24.18 -7.28 37.64
N SER A 337 23.08 -7.66 36.99
CA SER A 337 23.05 -8.69 35.94
C SER A 337 22.61 -8.09 34.61
N SER A 338 23.21 -8.58 33.53
CA SER A 338 22.84 -8.26 32.15
C SER A 338 22.05 -9.40 31.54
N TYR A 339 21.02 -9.08 30.77
CA TYR A 339 20.11 -10.00 30.09
C TYR A 339 20.02 -9.57 28.64
N SER A 340 20.03 -10.52 27.71
CA SER A 340 19.82 -10.22 26.30
C SER A 340 19.07 -11.34 25.61
N GLY A 341 18.22 -10.98 24.65
CA GLY A 341 17.45 -11.96 23.90
C GLY A 341 16.57 -11.36 22.83
N THR A 342 15.94 -12.24 22.06
CA THR A 342 15.03 -11.86 20.99
C THR A 342 13.71 -11.36 21.58
N THR A 343 13.23 -10.27 21.02
CA THR A 343 11.92 -9.69 21.32
C THR A 343 11.01 -9.88 20.12
N THR A 344 9.80 -10.34 20.34
CA THR A 344 8.82 -10.63 19.29
C THR A 344 7.53 -9.89 19.57
N ARG A 345 6.78 -9.59 18.51
CA ARG A 345 5.49 -8.92 18.62
C ARG A 345 4.44 -9.86 19.19
N THR A 346 3.59 -9.34 20.07
CA THR A 346 2.44 -10.03 20.64
C THR A 346 1.21 -9.15 20.44
N GLY A 347 0.34 -9.50 19.49
CA GLY A 347 -0.84 -8.70 19.15
C GLY A 347 -0.51 -7.34 18.49
N ASN A 348 -1.45 -6.40 18.57
CA ASN A 348 -1.34 -5.13 17.82
C ASN A 348 -0.29 -4.17 18.39
N TYR A 349 -0.12 -4.13 19.71
CA TYR A 349 0.79 -3.18 20.37
C TYR A 349 1.73 -3.84 21.37
N GLY A 350 1.58 -5.14 21.63
CA GLY A 350 2.38 -5.85 22.62
C GLY A 350 3.69 -6.38 22.04
N PHE A 351 4.64 -6.61 22.92
CA PHE A 351 5.84 -7.38 22.64
C PHE A 351 6.23 -8.21 23.86
N GLN A 352 6.93 -9.30 23.60
CA GLN A 352 7.47 -10.17 24.63
C GLN A 352 8.94 -10.49 24.33
N ALA A 353 9.74 -10.61 25.39
CA ALA A 353 11.12 -11.04 25.30
C ALA A 353 11.44 -12.02 26.42
N THR A 354 12.08 -13.13 26.06
CA THR A 354 12.68 -14.07 27.00
C THR A 354 14.19 -13.97 26.85
N MET A 355 14.85 -13.53 27.91
CA MET A 355 16.26 -13.13 27.86
C MET A 355 17.05 -13.85 28.96
N PRO A 356 17.88 -14.84 28.61
CA PRO A 356 18.83 -15.40 29.57
C PRO A 356 19.85 -14.33 30.00
N THR A 357 20.41 -14.52 31.20
CA THR A 357 21.55 -13.76 31.68
C THR A 357 22.76 -13.93 30.76
N THR A 358 23.41 -12.82 30.42
CA THR A 358 24.72 -12.82 29.75
C THR A 358 25.87 -12.71 30.74
N ASN A 359 25.57 -12.46 32.03
CA ASN A 359 26.55 -12.42 33.11
C ASN A 359 26.86 -13.84 33.60
N SER A 360 28.14 -14.23 33.52
CA SER A 360 28.65 -15.53 33.97
C SER A 360 28.58 -15.73 35.49
N ASN A 361 28.52 -14.65 36.26
CA ASN A 361 28.43 -14.69 37.73
C ASN A 361 27.02 -14.96 38.25
N THR A 362 26.01 -14.92 37.37
CA THR A 362 24.61 -15.18 37.75
C THR A 362 23.97 -16.23 36.84
N PRO A 363 24.52 -17.45 36.76
CA PRO A 363 24.07 -18.47 35.84
C PRO A 363 22.63 -18.91 36.14
N GLY A 364 21.86 -19.23 35.09
CA GLY A 364 20.49 -19.73 35.21
C GLY A 364 19.42 -18.68 35.54
N ARG A 365 19.75 -17.39 35.59
CA ARG A 365 18.76 -16.31 35.65
C ARG A 365 18.20 -16.04 34.24
N THR A 366 16.88 -15.97 34.13
CA THR A 366 16.16 -15.60 32.89
C THR A 366 15.18 -14.48 33.20
N MET A 367 15.23 -13.40 32.41
CA MET A 367 14.29 -12.29 32.44
C MET A 367 13.22 -12.46 31.37
N ASN A 368 11.96 -12.36 31.76
CA ASN A 368 10.82 -12.27 30.86
C ASN A 368 10.26 -10.85 30.91
N MET A 369 10.20 -10.18 29.76
CA MET A 369 9.55 -8.88 29.60
C MET A 369 8.26 -9.04 28.81
N ASN A 370 7.22 -8.33 29.24
CA ASN A 370 5.97 -8.17 28.50
C ASN A 370 5.62 -6.68 28.53
N GLY A 371 5.59 -6.07 27.35
CA GLY A 371 5.38 -4.64 27.21
C GLY A 371 4.48 -4.29 26.05
N ALA A 372 4.11 -3.02 26.01
CA ALA A 372 3.35 -2.43 24.94
C ALA A 372 4.07 -1.19 24.40
N PHE A 373 3.93 -1.01 23.10
CA PHE A 373 4.24 0.21 22.40
C PHE A 373 3.12 1.24 22.66
N ILE A 374 3.50 2.43 23.11
CA ILE A 374 2.58 3.52 23.48
C ILE A 374 2.77 4.67 22.49
N GLY A 375 1.68 5.02 21.79
CA GLY A 375 1.63 6.10 20.80
C GLY A 375 0.86 5.71 19.54
N GLN A 376 0.53 6.71 18.73
CA GLN A 376 -0.11 6.53 17.43
C GLN A 376 0.97 6.41 16.33
N GLY A 377 0.84 5.47 15.38
CA GLY A 377 1.80 5.29 14.27
C GLY A 377 3.12 4.66 14.71
N TYR A 378 4.22 5.42 14.68
CA TYR A 378 5.49 5.01 15.27
C TYR A 378 5.48 5.30 16.77
N PRO A 379 5.38 4.28 17.62
CA PRO A 379 5.29 4.49 19.06
C PRO A 379 6.54 5.20 19.55
N ASN A 380 6.36 6.31 20.27
CA ASN A 380 7.48 7.06 20.84
C ASN A 380 7.90 6.50 22.20
N TYR A 381 7.02 5.70 22.81
CA TYR A 381 7.22 5.17 24.15
C TYR A 381 6.92 3.68 24.19
N GLN A 382 7.47 3.03 25.20
CA GLN A 382 7.19 1.66 25.57
C GLN A 382 7.02 1.60 27.07
N ALA A 383 6.13 0.74 27.55
CA ALA A 383 6.08 0.41 28.97
C ALA A 383 5.58 -1.02 29.15
N GLY A 384 5.89 -1.59 30.30
CA GLY A 384 5.48 -2.95 30.60
C GLY A 384 5.97 -3.44 31.94
N THR A 385 5.87 -4.75 32.09
CA THR A 385 6.31 -5.48 33.28
C THR A 385 7.41 -6.46 32.92
N PHE A 386 8.29 -6.72 33.88
CA PHE A 386 9.28 -7.79 33.77
C PHE A 386 9.24 -8.69 34.99
N SER A 387 9.70 -9.93 34.80
CA SER A 387 10.03 -10.85 35.87
C SER A 387 11.39 -11.48 35.60
N VAL A 388 12.14 -11.79 36.65
CA VAL A 388 13.39 -12.54 36.57
C VAL A 388 13.27 -13.74 37.48
N ASN A 389 13.56 -14.92 36.95
CA ASN A 389 13.61 -16.15 37.71
C ASN A 389 15.00 -16.77 37.58
N GLY A 390 15.55 -17.24 38.70
CA GLY A 390 16.79 -18.01 38.72
C GLY A 390 17.02 -18.67 40.08
N PRO A 391 18.15 -19.39 40.23
CA PRO A 391 18.49 -20.05 41.49
C PRO A 391 18.57 -19.05 42.64
N ASN A 392 17.72 -19.23 43.67
CA ASN A 392 17.60 -18.35 44.85
C ASN A 392 17.41 -16.86 44.53
N TYR A 393 16.91 -16.55 43.32
CA TYR A 393 16.73 -15.18 42.85
C TYR A 393 15.39 -15.02 42.14
N GLN A 394 14.60 -14.08 42.62
CA GLN A 394 13.35 -13.67 41.98
C GLN A 394 13.29 -12.15 41.94
N ALA A 395 12.91 -11.58 40.81
CA ALA A 395 12.62 -10.15 40.73
C ALA A 395 11.39 -9.90 39.86
N GLY A 396 10.71 -8.80 40.14
CA GLY A 396 9.54 -8.38 39.37
C GLY A 396 9.35 -6.88 39.46
N GLY A 397 8.94 -6.27 38.36
CA GLY A 397 8.81 -4.83 38.30
C GLY A 397 8.25 -4.32 36.99
N VAL A 398 8.46 -3.02 36.80
CA VAL A 398 8.00 -2.28 35.62
C VAL A 398 9.17 -1.67 34.88
N PHE A 399 8.95 -1.38 33.61
CA PHE A 399 9.88 -0.63 32.79
C PHE A 399 9.13 0.37 31.93
N ALA A 400 9.83 1.44 31.57
CA ALA A 400 9.36 2.41 30.59
C ALA A 400 10.55 2.91 29.77
N GLY A 401 10.35 3.09 28.48
CA GLY A 401 11.38 3.55 27.56
C GLY A 401 10.84 4.45 26.48
N GLN A 402 11.74 5.21 25.88
CA GLN A 402 11.45 6.18 24.84
C GLN A 402 12.32 5.91 23.63
N LYS A 403 11.79 6.25 22.46
CA LYS A 403 12.49 6.18 21.19
C LYS A 403 13.71 7.12 21.21
N ALA A 404 14.89 6.58 20.89
CA ALA A 404 16.13 7.34 20.81
C ALA A 404 16.01 8.47 19.76
N GLY A 405 16.45 9.68 20.13
CA GLY A 405 16.40 10.87 19.26
C GLY A 405 15.15 11.74 19.42
N THR A 406 14.22 11.41 20.33
CA THR A 406 13.09 12.27 20.70
C THR A 406 13.52 13.18 21.87
N PRO A 407 13.35 14.52 21.82
CA PRO A 407 13.61 15.39 22.97
C PRO A 407 12.69 15.02 24.14
N PRO A 408 13.17 15.03 25.41
CA PRO A 408 12.29 14.84 26.56
C PRO A 408 11.23 15.95 26.58
N GLY A 409 9.95 15.57 26.53
CA GLY A 409 8.84 16.52 26.59
C GLY A 409 8.76 17.19 27.96
N HIS A 410 8.69 18.51 27.97
CA HIS A 410 8.39 19.35 29.15
C HIS A 410 6.93 19.26 29.57
#